data_AF-A0A951TSZ3-F1
#
_entry.id   AF-A0A951TSZ3-F1
#
_cell.length_a   1.000
_cell.length_b   1.000
_cell.length_c   1.000
_cell.angle_alpha   90.00
_cell.angle_beta   90.00
_cell.angle_gamma   90.00
#
_symmetry.space_group_name_H-M   'P 1'
#
loop_
_entity.id
_entity.type
_entity.pdbx_description
1 polymer ?
#
loop_
_entity_poly.entity_id
_entity_poly.type
_entity_poly.pdbx_seq_one_letter_code
_entity_poly.pdbx_strand_id
1 'polypeptide(L)'
;MPDDQDLAGLRPTGSAQSSGLSPELLVALRAAFAGEVDRRLPRLRRLQQQPGPQVLEQALRDAHSLASSAAVVGAADVARCAARVEAGLERCLRGPAPGLPAPVAADADQLTALLERWLHA
;
A
#
# COMPACT_ATOMS: atom_id res chain seq x y z
N MET A 1 27.28 -19.54 39.47
CA MET A 1 27.15 -18.23 38.80
C MET A 1 26.84 -18.50 37.35
N PRO A 2 25.74 -17.95 36.84
CA PRO A 2 25.21 -18.25 35.50
C PRO A 2 25.98 -17.47 34.44
N ASP A 3 26.19 -18.07 33.27
CA ASP A 3 26.46 -17.30 32.06
C ASP A 3 25.23 -17.35 31.18
N ASP A 4 24.70 -16.16 31.03
CA ASP A 4 23.55 -15.71 30.29
C ASP A 4 23.84 -15.74 28.78
N GLN A 5 22.79 -16.02 28.00
CA GLN A 5 22.60 -15.59 26.61
C GLN A 5 23.32 -16.35 25.48
N ASP A 6 22.62 -17.34 24.94
CA ASP A 6 22.50 -17.46 23.48
C ASP A 6 21.02 -17.59 23.09
N LEU A 7 20.30 -16.47 23.24
CA LEU A 7 18.93 -16.23 22.76
C LEU A 7 18.95 -15.32 21.53
N ALA A 8 19.80 -15.60 20.55
CA ALA A 8 19.93 -14.79 19.34
C ALA A 8 19.70 -15.61 18.05
N GLY A 9 18.71 -16.50 18.06
CA GLY A 9 18.28 -17.26 16.86
C GLY A 9 17.10 -16.66 16.07
N LEU A 10 16.41 -15.64 16.57
CA LEU A 10 15.22 -15.08 15.92
C LEU A 10 15.52 -13.75 15.26
N ARG A 11 16.07 -13.80 14.05
CA ARG A 11 15.92 -12.71 13.08
C ARG A 11 14.93 -13.16 12.00
N PRO A 12 13.67 -12.67 12.00
CA PRO A 12 12.85 -12.76 10.81
C PRO A 12 13.42 -11.76 9.81
N THR A 13 14.27 -12.25 8.90
CA THR A 13 14.67 -11.50 7.72
C THR A 13 13.46 -11.43 6.80
N GLY A 14 12.77 -10.30 6.84
CA GLY A 14 11.70 -9.98 5.90
C GLY A 14 12.29 -9.88 4.50
N SER A 15 12.23 -10.98 3.74
CA SER A 15 12.58 -11.04 2.33
C SER A 15 11.74 -12.14 1.68
N ALA A 16 10.75 -11.72 0.89
CA ALA A 16 9.95 -12.52 -0.05
C ALA A 16 9.24 -13.79 0.50
N GLN A 17 8.07 -13.60 1.13
CA GLN A 17 7.11 -14.69 1.41
C GLN A 17 6.34 -15.17 0.16
N SER A 18 6.91 -15.03 -1.04
CA SER A 18 6.31 -15.55 -2.28
C SER A 18 6.70 -17.01 -2.55
N SER A 19 7.75 -17.52 -1.89
CA SER A 19 8.26 -18.88 -2.06
C SER A 19 7.41 -19.88 -1.28
N GLY A 20 6.20 -20.17 -1.77
CA GLY A 20 5.34 -21.21 -1.17
C GLY A 20 3.88 -21.19 -1.60
N LEU A 21 3.41 -20.19 -2.35
CA LEU A 21 2.03 -20.16 -2.83
C LEU A 21 1.87 -21.06 -4.04
N SER A 22 0.82 -21.89 -4.05
CA SER A 22 0.45 -22.64 -5.25
C SER A 22 0.02 -21.67 -6.36
N PRO A 23 0.18 -22.05 -7.65
CA PRO A 23 -0.28 -21.22 -8.77
C PRO A 23 -1.76 -20.84 -8.68
N GLU A 24 -2.61 -21.78 -8.25
CA GLU A 24 -4.06 -21.59 -8.12
C GLU A 24 -4.39 -20.57 -7.03
N LEU A 25 -3.69 -20.63 -5.90
CA LEU A 25 -3.85 -19.66 -4.82
C LEU A 25 -3.36 -18.27 -5.26
N LEU A 26 -2.27 -18.18 -6.02
CA LEU A 26 -1.79 -16.91 -6.56
C LEU A 26 -2.81 -16.29 -7.53
N VAL A 27 -3.47 -17.10 -8.38
CA VAL A 27 -4.56 -16.65 -9.25
C VAL A 27 -5.74 -16.12 -8.43
N ALA A 28 -6.15 -16.85 -7.39
CA ALA A 28 -7.23 -16.42 -6.51
C ALA A 28 -6.90 -15.11 -5.77
N LEU A 29 -5.67 -14.97 -5.27
CA LEU A 29 -5.19 -13.75 -4.60
C LEU A 29 -5.14 -12.56 -5.56
N ARG A 30 -4.70 -12.77 -6.80
CA ARG A 30 -4.75 -11.73 -7.85
C ARG A 30 -6.17 -11.30 -8.16
N ALA A 31 -7.10 -12.23 -8.31
CA ALA A 31 -8.52 -11.90 -8.52
C ALA A 31 -9.10 -11.12 -7.33
N ALA A 32 -8.77 -11.52 -6.10
CA ALA A 32 -9.18 -10.80 -4.90
C ALA A 32 -8.61 -9.37 -4.89
N PHE A 33 -7.33 -9.21 -5.22
CA PHE A 33 -6.68 -7.91 -5.33
C PHE A 33 -7.31 -7.04 -6.43
N ALA A 34 -7.69 -7.58 -7.58
CA ALA A 34 -8.43 -6.82 -8.60
C ALA A 34 -9.72 -6.21 -8.05
N GLY A 35 -10.53 -7.01 -7.34
CA GLY A 35 -11.74 -6.50 -6.67
C GLY A 35 -11.44 -5.49 -5.56
N GLU A 36 -10.27 -5.57 -4.93
CA GLU A 36 -9.79 -4.54 -4.01
C GLU A 36 -9.48 -3.22 -4.71
N VAL A 37 -8.79 -3.29 -5.85
CA VAL A 37 -8.44 -2.12 -6.66
C VAL A 37 -9.70 -1.43 -7.18
N ASP A 38 -10.62 -2.17 -7.79
CA ASP A 38 -11.88 -1.61 -8.33
C ASP A 38 -12.67 -0.81 -7.28
N ARG A 39 -12.71 -1.32 -6.04
CA ARG A 39 -13.43 -0.65 -4.93
C ARG A 39 -12.72 0.60 -4.42
N ARG A 40 -11.38 0.64 -4.49
CA ARG A 40 -10.54 1.68 -3.86
C ARG A 40 -10.15 2.79 -4.84
N LEU A 41 -9.96 2.46 -6.11
CA LEU A 41 -9.51 3.39 -7.15
C LEU A 41 -10.38 4.66 -7.25
N PRO A 42 -11.73 4.60 -7.24
CA PRO A 42 -12.55 5.81 -7.26
C PRO A 42 -12.36 6.68 -6.01
N ARG A 43 -12.06 6.09 -4.85
CA ARG A 43 -11.82 6.84 -3.60
C ARG A 43 -10.46 7.51 -3.60
N LEU A 44 -9.44 6.85 -4.16
CA LEU A 44 -8.11 7.46 -4.35
C LEU A 44 -8.18 8.64 -5.33
N ARG A 45 -8.95 8.55 -6.41
CA ARG A 45 -9.17 9.69 -7.32
C ARG A 45 -9.85 10.89 -6.65
N ARG A 46 -10.74 10.66 -5.66
CA ARG A 46 -11.37 11.76 -4.90
C ARG A 46 -10.37 12.59 -4.11
N LEU A 47 -9.26 11.98 -3.65
CA LEU A 47 -8.19 12.68 -2.95
C LEU A 47 -7.66 13.88 -3.75
N GLN A 48 -7.56 13.73 -5.07
CA GLN A 48 -7.03 14.74 -5.98
C GLN A 48 -8.04 15.85 -6.27
N GLN A 49 -9.31 15.50 -6.30
CA GLN A 49 -10.40 16.41 -6.66
C GLN A 49 -10.78 17.31 -5.48
N GLN A 50 -10.89 16.73 -4.28
CA GLN A 50 -11.39 17.39 -3.09
C GLN A 50 -10.64 16.86 -1.85
N PRO A 51 -9.38 17.28 -1.64
CA PRO A 51 -8.66 16.90 -0.45
C PRO A 51 -9.31 17.53 0.78
N GLY A 52 -9.68 16.68 1.75
CA GLY A 52 -10.22 17.07 3.04
C GLY A 52 -9.89 16.03 4.10
N PRO A 53 -10.03 16.33 5.40
CA PRO A 53 -9.59 15.44 6.47
C PRO A 53 -10.12 14.01 6.35
N GLN A 54 -11.42 13.84 6.11
CA GLN A 54 -12.03 12.52 5.95
C GLN A 54 -11.55 11.78 4.69
N VAL A 55 -11.27 12.52 3.62
CA VAL A 55 -10.75 11.95 2.36
C VAL A 55 -9.30 11.51 2.54
N LEU A 56 -8.49 12.31 3.26
CA LEU A 56 -7.10 11.99 3.60
C LEU A 56 -7.02 10.73 4.46
N GLU A 57 -7.85 10.63 5.51
CA GLU A 57 -7.92 9.43 6.36
C GLU A 57 -8.35 8.19 5.61
N GLN A 58 -9.35 8.32 4.72
CA GLN A 58 -9.81 7.21 3.91
C GLN A 58 -8.74 6.77 2.90
N ALA A 59 -8.08 7.72 2.24
CA ALA A 59 -7.00 7.46 1.32
C ALA A 59 -5.80 6.81 2.03
N LEU A 60 -5.50 7.20 3.28
CA LEU A 60 -4.44 6.59 4.08
C LEU A 60 -4.72 5.09 4.29
N ARG A 61 -5.94 4.76 4.74
CA ARG A 61 -6.36 3.36 4.95
C ARG A 61 -6.36 2.55 3.66
N ASP A 62 -6.83 3.16 2.56
CA ASP A 62 -6.84 2.51 1.26
C ASP A 62 -5.42 2.27 0.74
N ALA A 63 -4.50 3.24 0.88
CA ALA A 63 -3.09 3.10 0.50
C ALA A 63 -2.38 2.01 1.31
N HIS A 64 -2.57 1.98 2.63
CA HIS A 64 -2.01 0.93 3.51
C HIS A 64 -2.47 -0.48 3.09
N SER A 65 -3.77 -0.64 2.86
CA SER A 65 -4.34 -1.93 2.43
C SER A 65 -3.75 -2.35 1.08
N LEU A 66 -3.69 -1.43 0.12
CA LEU A 66 -3.15 -1.70 -1.22
C LEU A 66 -1.66 -2.02 -1.17
N ALA A 67 -0.87 -1.35 -0.34
CA ALA A 67 0.56 -1.64 -0.19
C ALA A 67 0.79 -3.09 0.24
N SER A 68 0.02 -3.54 1.24
CA SER A 68 0.10 -4.89 1.78
C SER A 68 -0.37 -5.94 0.77
N SER A 69 -1.56 -5.77 0.19
CA SER A 69 -2.10 -6.72 -0.79
C SER A 69 -1.26 -6.80 -2.08
N ALA A 70 -0.75 -5.65 -2.56
CA ALA A 70 0.13 -5.60 -3.73
C ALA A 70 1.44 -6.39 -3.52
N ALA A 71 2.02 -6.31 -2.32
CA ALA A 71 3.21 -7.08 -1.98
C ALA A 71 2.96 -8.59 -2.03
N VAL A 72 1.78 -9.05 -1.57
CA VAL A 72 1.38 -10.46 -1.59
C VAL A 72 1.25 -11.00 -3.02
N VAL A 73 0.64 -10.23 -3.94
CA VAL A 73 0.40 -10.68 -5.33
C VAL A 73 1.58 -10.43 -6.28
N GLY A 74 2.68 -9.88 -5.77
CA GLY A 74 3.91 -9.58 -6.52
C GLY A 74 3.88 -8.29 -7.33
N ALA A 75 2.94 -7.37 -7.08
CA ALA A 75 2.86 -6.06 -7.72
C ALA A 75 3.80 -5.05 -7.02
N ALA A 76 5.11 -5.26 -7.15
CA ALA A 76 6.13 -4.56 -6.36
C ALA A 76 6.19 -3.03 -6.62
N ASP A 77 5.85 -2.58 -7.82
CA ASP A 77 5.74 -1.17 -8.16
C ASP A 77 4.51 -0.52 -7.51
N VAL A 78 3.35 -1.17 -7.56
CA VAL A 78 2.12 -0.75 -6.86
C VAL A 78 2.38 -0.69 -5.34
N ALA A 79 2.99 -1.73 -4.78
CA ALA A 79 3.26 -1.81 -3.34
C ALA A 79 4.14 -0.65 -2.84
N ARG A 80 5.24 -0.37 -3.55
CA ARG A 80 6.14 0.76 -3.21
C ARG A 80 5.46 2.10 -3.38
N CYS A 81 4.68 2.29 -4.44
CA CYS A 81 3.98 3.56 -4.67
C CYS A 81 2.90 3.79 -3.60
N ALA A 82 2.14 2.76 -3.24
CA ALA A 82 1.13 2.82 -2.19
C ALA A 82 1.74 3.16 -0.82
N ALA A 83 2.87 2.55 -0.45
CA ALA A 83 3.58 2.87 0.79
C ALA A 83 4.10 4.33 0.83
N ARG A 84 4.52 4.90 -0.32
CA ARG A 84 4.91 6.32 -0.41
C ARG A 84 3.73 7.25 -0.20
N VAL A 85 2.59 6.93 -0.81
CA VAL A 85 1.33 7.68 -0.63
C VAL A 85 0.89 7.61 0.83
N GLU A 86 0.89 6.43 1.44
CA GLU A 86 0.57 6.21 2.85
C GLU A 86 1.42 7.11 3.76
N ALA A 87 2.74 7.04 3.65
CA ALA A 87 3.65 7.87 4.44
C ALA A 87 3.45 9.38 4.19
N GLY A 88 3.12 9.76 2.95
CA GLY A 88 2.77 11.13 2.61
C GLY A 88 1.51 11.61 3.34
N LEU A 89 0.46 10.80 3.32
CA LEU A 89 -0.82 11.08 3.95
C LEU A 89 -0.74 11.11 5.48
N GLU A 90 0.04 10.23 6.10
CA GLU A 90 0.29 10.28 7.55
C GLU A 90 0.87 11.64 7.97
N ARG A 91 1.83 12.16 7.21
CA ARG A 91 2.41 13.49 7.48
C ARG A 91 1.39 14.61 7.31
N CYS A 92 0.49 14.50 6.33
CA CYS A 92 -0.56 15.50 6.11
C CYS A 92 -1.52 15.56 7.30
N LEU A 93 -1.93 14.40 7.83
CA LEU A 93 -2.87 14.30 8.94
C LEU A 93 -2.26 14.71 10.29
N ARG A 94 -0.95 14.57 10.46
CA ARG A 94 -0.23 15.03 11.67
C ARG A 94 0.19 16.49 11.60
N GLY A 95 0.09 17.14 10.43
CA GLY A 95 0.56 18.49 10.19
C GLY A 95 -0.41 19.58 10.70
N PRO A 96 0.07 20.83 10.85
CA PRO A 96 -0.71 21.94 11.42
C PRO A 96 -1.86 22.44 10.51
N ALA A 97 -1.92 22.01 9.25
CA ALA A 97 -3.03 22.30 8.35
C ALA A 97 -3.28 21.12 7.38
N PRO A 98 -4.52 20.61 7.28
CA PRO A 98 -4.85 19.57 6.32
C PRO A 98 -4.84 20.16 4.91
N GLY A 99 -3.86 19.75 4.12
CA GLY A 99 -3.75 20.02 2.69
C GLY A 99 -3.01 18.86 2.04
N LEU A 100 -3.17 18.68 0.73
CA LEU A 100 -2.44 17.67 -0.03
C LEU A 100 -1.21 18.32 -0.69
N PRO A 101 0.01 18.09 -0.21
CA PRO A 101 1.21 18.65 -0.81
C PRO A 101 1.41 18.10 -2.23
N ALA A 102 1.93 18.93 -3.14
CA ALA A 102 2.15 18.54 -4.55
C ALA A 102 2.91 17.21 -4.73
N PRO A 103 3.95 16.89 -3.94
CA PRO A 103 4.61 15.57 -4.03
C PRO A 103 3.69 14.40 -3.67
N VAL A 104 2.82 14.57 -2.67
CA VAL A 104 1.86 13.52 -2.26
C VAL A 104 0.75 13.37 -3.30
N ALA A 105 0.32 14.48 -3.90
CA ALA A 105 -0.63 14.45 -5.02
C ALA A 105 -0.07 13.69 -6.23
N ALA A 106 1.19 13.99 -6.61
CA ALA A 106 1.87 13.30 -7.71
C ALA A 106 2.03 11.79 -7.44
N ASP A 107 2.33 11.41 -6.19
CA ASP A 107 2.41 10.00 -5.80
C ASP A 107 1.05 9.30 -5.86
N ALA A 108 -0.04 10.02 -5.50
CA ALA A 108 -1.40 9.51 -5.63
C ALA A 108 -1.83 9.36 -7.10
N ASP A 109 -1.43 10.29 -7.98
CA ASP A 109 -1.60 10.17 -9.43
C ASP A 109 -0.87 8.95 -9.98
N GLN A 110 0.40 8.79 -9.60
CA GLN A 110 1.21 7.65 -10.01
C GLN A 110 0.60 6.33 -9.54
N LEU A 111 0.13 6.26 -8.29
CA LEU A 111 -0.53 5.08 -7.74
C LEU A 111 -1.79 4.75 -8.52
N THR A 112 -2.64 5.73 -8.78
CA THR A 112 -3.89 5.57 -9.56
C THR A 112 -3.58 5.00 -10.94
N ALA A 113 -2.59 5.54 -11.65
CA ALA A 113 -2.18 5.05 -12.96
C ALA A 113 -1.57 3.64 -12.93
N LEU A 114 -0.82 3.30 -11.88
CA LEU A 114 -0.28 1.95 -11.68
C LEU A 114 -1.39 0.92 -11.47
N LEU A 115 -2.37 1.25 -10.65
CA LEU A 115 -3.52 0.40 -10.35
C LEU A 115 -4.38 0.15 -11.60
N GLU A 116 -4.61 1.19 -12.40
CA GLU A 116 -5.31 1.06 -13.68
C GLU A 116 -4.57 0.15 -14.64
N ARG A 117 -3.26 0.33 -14.83
CA ARG A 117 -2.48 -0.57 -15.68
C ARG A 117 -2.52 -2.00 -15.18
N TRP A 118 -2.43 -2.20 -13.87
CA TRP A 118 -2.46 -3.52 -13.26
C TRP A 118 -3.80 -4.24 -13.50
N LEU A 119 -4.92 -3.52 -13.47
CA LEU A 119 -6.25 -4.08 -13.77
C LEU A 119 -6.44 -4.55 -15.22
N HIS A 120 -5.68 -3.96 -16.16
CA HIS A 120 -5.80 -4.24 -17.60
C HIS A 120 -4.62 -5.04 -18.17
N ALA A 121 -3.70 -5.51 -17.31
CA ALA A 121 -2.54 -6.32 -17.67
C ALA A 121 -2.88 -7.81 -17.68
#